data_AF-A0A2S7WZ48-F1
#
_entry.id   AF-A0A2S7WZ48-F1
#
_cell.length_a   1.000
_cell.length_b   1.000
_cell.length_c   1.000
_cell.angle_alpha   90.00
_cell.angle_beta   90.00
_cell.angle_gamma   90.00
#
_symmetry.space_group_name_H-M   'P 1'
#
loop_
_entity.id
_entity.type
_entity.pdbx_description
1 polymer ?
#
loop_
_entity_poly.entity_id
_entity_poly.type
_entity_poly.pdbx_seq_one_letter_code
_entity_poly.pdbx_strand_id
1 'polypeptide(L)'
;METNKYIIDFQKVLIDTNNKKILLELEIREIEKLIHKEENLYLGIGNNLIKYQSKSVFQFDYYPSQFFNNVVHNYLLNNEFNFNSISDNRFKERDIKVAKNAIDFADYYKWLKNINSDTPKSKSLNKSDLTLSQKILSLHYLGLKLDDYDKTKSSKILSKILNQSEDNTRKYLNQLSSATKESELKSTKNLNTLLELFENEQFKEVQNKIKKDIDKLG
;
A
#
# COMPACT_ATOMS: atom_id res chain seq x y z
N MET A 1 23.53 13.68 -18.32
CA MET A 1 22.71 12.58 -17.77
C MET A 1 21.28 13.07 -17.76
N GLU A 2 20.40 12.50 -18.58
CA GLU A 2 18.97 12.77 -18.47
C GLU A 2 18.52 12.34 -17.07
N THR A 3 17.89 13.25 -16.33
CA THR A 3 17.43 12.95 -14.97
C THR A 3 16.18 12.09 -15.06
N ASN A 4 16.21 10.92 -14.44
CA ASN A 4 15.10 9.97 -14.41
C ASN A 4 13.82 10.65 -13.89
N LYS A 5 12.81 10.78 -14.75
CA LYS A 5 11.56 11.50 -14.47
C LYS A 5 10.81 10.90 -13.27
N TYR A 6 10.84 9.58 -13.11
CA TYR A 6 10.15 8.90 -12.01
C TYR A 6 10.75 9.26 -10.65
N ILE A 7 12.08 9.39 -10.57
CA ILE A 7 12.77 9.87 -9.37
C ILE A 7 12.32 11.30 -9.05
N ILE A 8 12.32 12.21 -10.03
CA ILE A 8 11.93 13.62 -9.82
C ILE A 8 10.48 13.72 -9.33
N ASP A 9 9.56 13.02 -10.01
CA ASP A 9 8.15 13.11 -9.66
C ASP A 9 7.88 12.49 -8.29
N PHE A 10 8.59 11.42 -7.92
CA PHE A 10 8.45 10.81 -6.61
C PHE A 10 9.03 11.68 -5.49
N GLN A 11 10.16 12.35 -5.75
CA GLN A 11 10.73 13.30 -4.79
C GLN A 11 9.77 14.43 -4.43
N LYS A 12 8.98 14.94 -5.39
CA LYS A 12 7.95 15.95 -5.12
C LYS A 12 6.89 15.42 -4.14
N VAL A 13 6.35 14.23 -4.42
CA VAL A 13 5.36 13.59 -3.54
C VAL A 13 5.96 13.26 -2.17
N LEU A 14 7.23 12.86 -2.12
CA LEU A 14 7.95 12.55 -0.89
C LEU A 14 8.14 13.79 0.01
N ILE A 15 8.35 14.98 -0.56
CA ILE A 15 8.46 16.23 0.19
C ILE A 15 7.11 16.60 0.84
N ASP A 16 6.02 16.44 0.11
CA ASP A 16 4.67 16.84 0.55
C ASP A 16 4.01 15.82 1.50
N THR A 17 4.63 14.65 1.69
CA THR A 17 4.05 13.55 2.48
C THR A 17 4.62 13.51 3.90
N ASN A 18 3.73 13.58 4.90
CA ASN A 18 4.11 13.48 6.31
C ASN A 18 4.76 12.13 6.65
N ASN A 19 4.26 11.04 6.07
CA ASN A 19 4.76 9.69 6.34
C ASN A 19 5.55 9.12 5.15
N LYS A 20 6.77 9.66 4.96
CA LYS A 20 7.69 9.33 3.87
C LYS A 20 7.98 7.84 3.76
N LYS A 21 8.11 7.16 4.90
CA LYS A 21 8.39 5.73 4.97
C LYS A 21 7.25 4.91 4.35
N ILE A 22 6.00 5.20 4.71
CA ILE A 22 4.83 4.50 4.16
C ILE A 22 4.74 4.69 2.65
N LEU A 23 4.95 5.93 2.19
CA LEU A 23 4.93 6.23 0.76
C LEU A 23 5.96 5.37 0.01
N LEU A 24 7.17 5.23 0.55
CA LEU A 24 8.22 4.36 0.00
C LEU A 24 7.81 2.89 -0.03
N GLU A 25 7.27 2.36 1.08
CA GLU A 25 6.85 0.96 1.16
C GLU A 25 5.71 0.63 0.20
N LEU A 26 4.74 1.54 0.04
CA LEU A 26 3.64 1.37 -0.91
C LEU A 26 4.14 1.41 -2.36
N GLU A 27 5.01 2.36 -2.69
CA GLU A 27 5.56 2.49 -4.04
C GLU A 27 6.37 1.24 -4.43
N ILE A 28 7.24 0.78 -3.53
CA ILE A 28 8.02 -0.45 -3.72
C ILE A 28 7.09 -1.65 -3.90
N ARG A 29 6.04 -1.76 -3.08
CA ARG A 29 5.08 -2.88 -3.16
C ARG A 29 4.34 -2.91 -4.49
N GLU A 30 3.92 -1.76 -5.00
CA GLU A 30 3.25 -1.68 -6.32
C GLU A 30 4.20 -2.06 -7.46
N ILE A 31 5.46 -1.63 -7.38
CA ILE A 31 6.49 -2.03 -8.34
C ILE A 31 6.77 -3.54 -8.27
N GLU A 32 6.89 -4.10 -7.08
CA GLU A 32 7.11 -5.53 -6.88
C GLU A 32 5.95 -6.38 -7.41
N LYS A 33 4.70 -5.93 -7.25
CA LYS A 33 3.53 -6.59 -7.87
C LYS A 33 3.62 -6.63 -9.40
N LEU A 34 4.26 -5.65 -10.03
CA LEU A 34 4.43 -5.60 -11.48
C LEU A 34 5.59 -6.49 -11.93
N ILE A 35 6.71 -6.49 -11.21
CA ILE A 35 7.91 -7.26 -11.55
C ILE A 35 7.73 -8.76 -11.25
N HIS A 36 7.07 -9.10 -10.15
CA HIS A 36 6.91 -10.47 -9.65
C HIS A 36 5.56 -11.10 -9.97
N LYS A 37 4.76 -10.50 -10.87
CA LYS A 37 3.57 -11.17 -11.37
C LYS A 37 4.00 -12.35 -12.24
N GLU A 38 4.18 -13.50 -11.61
CA GLU A 38 4.24 -14.78 -12.31
C GLU A 38 3.04 -14.87 -13.24
N GLU A 39 3.29 -15.39 -14.45
CA GLU A 39 2.34 -15.57 -15.53
C GLU A 39 1.08 -16.29 -15.06
N ASN A 40 0.08 -15.56 -14.57
CA ASN A 40 -1.29 -15.92 -14.86
C ASN A 40 -1.53 -15.49 -16.31
N LEU A 41 -1.05 -16.34 -17.22
CA LEU A 41 -1.49 -16.45 -18.60
C LEU A 41 -3.02 -16.38 -18.61
N TYR A 42 -3.56 -15.20 -18.93
CA TYR A 42 -4.94 -15.09 -19.36
C TYR A 42 -5.01 -15.82 -20.71
N LEU A 43 -5.36 -17.11 -20.65
CA LEU A 43 -6.02 -17.79 -21.75
C LEU A 43 -7.21 -16.91 -22.17
N GLY A 44 -7.11 -16.41 -23.40
CA GLY A 44 -7.86 -15.26 -23.86
C GLY A 44 -9.37 -15.46 -23.85
N ILE A 45 -10.08 -14.44 -23.36
CA ILE A 45 -11.40 -14.03 -23.86
C ILE A 45 -11.47 -12.50 -23.67
N GLY A 46 -11.41 -11.74 -24.77
CA GLY A 46 -11.80 -10.33 -24.84
C GLY A 46 -10.74 -9.29 -24.42
N ASN A 47 -10.15 -8.63 -25.42
CA ASN A 47 -9.33 -7.42 -25.29
C ASN A 47 -10.13 -6.22 -24.75
N ASN A 48 -10.49 -6.24 -23.47
CA ASN A 48 -10.74 -5.00 -22.75
C ASN A 48 -9.41 -4.58 -22.14
N LEU A 49 -8.79 -3.55 -22.73
CA LEU A 49 -7.60 -2.87 -22.23
C LEU A 49 -7.89 -2.37 -20.81
N ILE A 50 -7.60 -3.19 -19.79
CA ILE A 50 -7.77 -2.79 -18.39
C ILE A 50 -6.72 -1.72 -18.11
N LYS A 51 -7.17 -0.47 -18.00
CA LYS A 51 -6.35 0.66 -17.59
C LYS A 51 -5.82 0.36 -16.18
N TYR A 52 -4.52 0.25 -16.01
CA TYR A 52 -3.92 0.00 -14.71
C TYR A 52 -4.03 1.28 -13.86
N GLN A 53 -5.04 1.35 -13.01
CA GLN A 53 -5.19 2.45 -12.06
C GLN A 53 -4.36 2.14 -10.81
N SER A 54 -3.14 2.66 -10.78
CA SER A 54 -2.33 2.71 -9.57
C SER A 54 -2.21 4.15 -9.07
N LYS A 55 -2.17 4.32 -7.75
CA LYS A 55 -1.84 5.60 -7.10
C LYS A 55 -0.32 5.82 -6.99
N SER A 56 0.47 4.92 -7.57
CA SER A 56 1.91 5.06 -7.72
C SER A 56 2.24 6.29 -8.58
N VAL A 57 3.38 6.91 -8.30
CA VAL A 57 3.93 7.98 -9.14
C VAL A 57 4.30 7.43 -10.52
N PHE A 58 4.63 6.15 -10.56
CA PHE A 58 4.80 5.42 -11.78
C PHE A 58 3.46 4.89 -12.31
N GLN A 59 3.00 5.49 -13.40
CA GLN A 59 1.79 5.06 -14.11
C GLN A 59 2.15 4.61 -15.51
N PHE A 60 1.68 3.41 -15.86
CA PHE A 60 1.63 3.02 -17.26
C PHE A 60 0.23 3.25 -17.80
N ASP A 61 0.16 3.81 -19.01
CA ASP A 61 -1.09 3.91 -19.75
C ASP A 61 -1.67 2.51 -20.09
N TYR A 62 -0.80 1.50 -20.18
CA TYR A 62 -1.12 0.12 -20.52
C TYR A 62 -0.23 -0.87 -19.76
N TYR A 63 -0.68 -2.11 -19.60
CA TYR A 63 0.17 -3.15 -19.00
C TYR A 63 1.50 -3.30 -19.76
N PRO A 64 2.64 -3.42 -19.03
CA PRO A 64 3.94 -3.57 -19.66
C PRO A 64 4.00 -4.82 -20.52
N SER A 65 4.61 -4.68 -21.71
CA SER A 65 4.85 -5.82 -22.58
C SER A 65 5.83 -6.82 -21.97
N GLN A 66 5.79 -8.07 -22.43
CA GLN A 66 6.77 -9.09 -22.05
C GLN A 66 8.22 -8.64 -22.34
N PHE A 67 8.43 -7.92 -23.45
CA PHE A 67 9.74 -7.36 -23.78
C PHE A 67 10.21 -6.36 -22.73
N PHE A 68 9.35 -5.43 -22.29
CA PHE A 68 9.66 -4.51 -21.20
C PHE A 68 10.08 -5.25 -19.94
N ASN A 69 9.30 -6.25 -19.50
CA ASN A 69 9.60 -7.02 -18.29
C ASN A 69 10.94 -7.77 -18.39
N ASN A 70 11.24 -8.33 -19.56
CA ASN A 70 12.52 -8.99 -19.81
C ASN A 70 13.70 -8.01 -19.71
N VAL A 71 13.56 -6.80 -20.27
CA VAL A 71 14.60 -5.75 -20.12
C VAL A 71 14.79 -5.38 -18.65
N VAL A 72 13.70 -5.13 -17.92
CA VAL A 72 13.75 -4.82 -16.48
C VAL A 72 14.47 -5.92 -15.71
N HIS A 73 14.07 -7.18 -15.90
CA HIS A 73 14.64 -8.31 -15.17
C HIS A 73 16.14 -8.48 -15.44
N ASN A 74 16.54 -8.45 -16.71
CA ASN A 74 17.94 -8.55 -17.11
C ASN A 74 18.78 -7.39 -16.54
N TYR A 75 18.27 -6.17 -16.58
CA TYR A 75 18.96 -4.99 -16.06
C TYR A 75 19.05 -4.98 -14.52
N LEU A 76 18.03 -5.50 -13.83
CA LEU A 76 18.08 -5.65 -12.37
C LEU A 76 19.10 -6.70 -11.93
N LEU A 77 19.24 -7.80 -12.67
CA LEU A 77 20.20 -8.87 -12.37
C LEU A 77 21.65 -8.51 -12.73
N ASN A 78 21.86 -7.97 -13.93
CA ASN A 78 23.21 -7.80 -14.51
C ASN A 78 23.71 -6.36 -14.48
N ASN A 79 22.86 -5.41 -14.07
CA ASN A 79 23.14 -3.97 -14.10
C ASN A 79 23.43 -3.39 -15.49
N GLU A 80 23.18 -4.17 -16.55
CA GLU A 80 23.45 -3.80 -17.94
C GLU A 80 22.39 -4.43 -18.86
N PHE A 81 22.13 -3.75 -19.99
CA PHE A 81 21.27 -4.28 -21.05
C PHE A 81 21.94 -4.03 -22.41
N ASN A 82 22.11 -5.10 -23.19
CA ASN A 82 22.74 -5.01 -24.51
C ASN A 82 21.73 -4.58 -25.57
N PHE A 83 21.73 -3.30 -25.96
CA PHE A 83 20.87 -2.78 -27.04
C PHE A 83 21.11 -3.45 -28.40
N ASN A 84 22.30 -4.03 -28.64
CA ASN A 84 22.58 -4.76 -29.88
C ASN A 84 21.84 -6.11 -29.96
N SER A 85 21.28 -6.59 -28.84
CA SER A 85 20.41 -7.77 -28.82
C SER A 85 19.02 -7.52 -29.43
N ILE A 86 18.64 -6.24 -29.62
CA ILE A 86 17.37 -5.88 -30.24
C ILE A 86 17.44 -6.17 -31.74
N SER A 87 16.50 -6.97 -32.24
CA SER A 87 16.45 -7.38 -33.64
C SER A 87 16.41 -6.19 -34.59
N ASP A 88 17.18 -6.29 -35.68
CA ASP A 88 17.23 -5.25 -36.70
C ASP A 88 16.01 -5.35 -37.63
N ASN A 89 14.90 -4.75 -37.20
CA ASN A 89 13.64 -4.76 -37.93
C ASN A 89 12.93 -3.40 -37.84
N ARG A 90 11.78 -3.27 -38.52
CA ARG A 90 10.98 -2.03 -38.56
C ARG A 90 10.51 -1.50 -37.19
N PHE A 91 10.59 -2.31 -36.12
CA PHE A 91 10.20 -1.95 -34.77
C PHE A 91 11.39 -1.58 -33.87
N LYS A 92 12.63 -1.66 -34.37
CA LYS A 92 13.85 -1.42 -33.59
C LYS A 92 13.80 -0.11 -32.80
N GLU A 93 13.38 0.99 -33.40
CA GLU A 93 13.29 2.28 -32.70
C GLU A 93 12.27 2.26 -31.55
N ARG A 94 11.13 1.61 -31.74
CA ARG A 94 10.12 1.43 -30.70
C ARG A 94 10.70 0.58 -29.57
N ASP A 95 11.34 -0.54 -29.90
CA ASP A 95 11.87 -1.47 -28.91
C ASP A 95 13.05 -0.84 -28.15
N ILE A 96 13.88 0.00 -28.79
CA ILE A 96 14.89 0.82 -28.11
C ILE A 96 14.23 1.77 -27.09
N LYS A 97 13.13 2.46 -27.47
CA LYS A 97 12.41 3.35 -26.55
C LYS A 97 11.83 2.59 -25.36
N VAL A 98 11.24 1.40 -25.62
CA VAL A 98 10.73 0.53 -24.55
C VAL A 98 11.85 0.08 -23.62
N ALA A 99 13.00 -0.30 -24.18
CA ALA A 99 14.16 -0.72 -23.40
C ALA A 99 14.70 0.43 -22.53
N LYS A 100 14.80 1.66 -23.05
CA LYS A 100 15.18 2.84 -22.26
C LYS A 100 14.21 3.08 -21.11
N ASN A 101 12.91 3.07 -21.37
CA ASN A 101 11.90 3.23 -20.33
C ASN A 101 11.96 2.12 -19.26
N ALA A 102 12.29 0.90 -19.66
CA ALA A 102 12.48 -0.23 -18.74
C ALA A 102 13.72 -0.03 -17.85
N ILE A 103 14.81 0.49 -18.40
CA ILE A 103 16.01 0.82 -17.63
C ILE A 103 15.71 1.96 -16.65
N ASP A 104 15.06 3.05 -17.09
CA ASP A 104 14.65 4.13 -16.20
C ASP A 104 13.76 3.63 -15.07
N PHE A 105 12.83 2.72 -15.37
CA PHE A 105 12.00 2.10 -14.34
C PHE A 105 12.83 1.27 -13.34
N ALA A 106 13.78 0.48 -13.83
CA ALA A 106 14.64 -0.34 -12.99
C ALA A 106 15.58 0.50 -12.12
N ASP A 107 16.12 1.60 -12.65
CA ASP A 107 16.92 2.58 -11.89
C ASP A 107 16.11 3.27 -10.81
N TYR A 108 14.87 3.64 -11.13
CA TYR A 108 13.94 4.19 -10.15
C TYR A 108 13.66 3.20 -9.01
N TYR A 109 13.42 1.93 -9.34
CA TYR A 109 13.23 0.88 -8.34
C TYR A 109 14.47 0.65 -7.45
N LYS A 110 15.67 0.60 -8.05
CA LYS A 110 16.94 0.53 -7.30
C LYS A 110 17.08 1.73 -6.37
N TRP A 111 16.78 2.93 -6.85
CA TRP A 111 16.83 4.16 -6.06
C TRP A 111 15.87 4.11 -4.86
N LEU A 112 14.61 3.67 -5.05
CA LEU A 112 13.63 3.48 -3.98
C LEU A 112 14.12 2.49 -2.92
N LYS A 113 14.71 1.36 -3.35
CA LYS A 113 15.27 0.36 -2.43
C LYS A 113 16.40 0.93 -1.59
N ASN A 114 17.31 1.70 -2.21
CA ASN A 114 18.44 2.32 -1.54
C ASN A 114 18.00 3.31 -0.46
N ILE A 115 17.07 4.22 -0.77
CA ILE A 115 16.57 5.19 0.21
C ILE A 115 15.70 4.53 1.31
N ASN A 116 15.05 3.39 1.01
CA ASN A 116 14.30 2.63 2.01
C ASN A 116 15.24 1.86 2.96
N SER A 117 16.41 1.39 2.50
CA SER A 117 17.42 0.79 3.37
C SER A 117 18.03 1.77 4.38
N ASP A 118 18.06 3.07 4.05
CA ASP A 118 18.53 4.12 4.96
C ASP A 118 17.47 4.56 5.98
N THR A 119 16.19 4.21 5.76
CA THR A 119 15.16 4.40 6.78
C THR A 119 15.20 3.27 7.82
N PRO A 120 15.19 3.57 9.13
CA PRO A 120 15.14 2.52 10.14
C PRO A 120 13.95 1.60 9.86
N LYS A 121 14.25 0.31 9.73
CA LYS A 121 13.25 -0.77 9.60
C LYS A 121 12.40 -0.78 10.88
N SER A 122 11.41 0.11 11.00
CA SER A 122 10.24 -0.15 11.85
C SER A 122 9.75 -1.53 11.45
N LYS A 123 9.71 -2.41 12.47
CA LYS A 123 9.27 -3.80 12.39
C LYS A 123 8.06 -3.84 11.49
N SER A 124 8.11 -4.64 10.42
CA SER A 124 6.92 -4.97 9.66
C SER A 124 5.83 -5.32 10.67
N LEU A 125 4.71 -4.59 10.65
CA LEU A 125 3.49 -5.01 11.32
C LEU A 125 3.03 -6.29 10.61
N ASN A 126 3.69 -7.40 10.93
CA ASN A 126 3.32 -8.73 10.50
C ASN A 126 1.93 -9.02 11.05
N LYS A 127 1.12 -9.75 10.27
CA LYS A 127 -0.20 -10.32 10.63
C LYS A 127 -0.63 -10.10 12.10
N SER A 128 -1.27 -8.95 12.32
CA SER A 128 -2.05 -8.54 13.51
C SER A 128 -1.35 -8.45 14.87
N ASP A 129 -0.37 -7.56 15.03
CA ASP A 129 0.01 -7.01 16.35
C ASP A 129 -1.06 -6.08 16.95
N LEU A 130 -2.15 -5.81 16.22
CA LEU A 130 -3.27 -5.04 16.74
C LEU A 130 -3.94 -5.77 17.90
N THR A 131 -4.05 -5.10 19.04
CA THR A 131 -4.84 -5.57 20.16
C THR A 131 -6.32 -5.68 19.75
N LEU A 132 -7.11 -6.47 20.48
CA LEU A 132 -8.55 -6.58 20.23
C LEU A 132 -9.26 -5.22 20.28
N SER A 133 -8.85 -4.31 21.17
CA SER A 133 -9.38 -2.95 21.23
C SER A 133 -9.10 -2.17 19.94
N GLN A 134 -7.88 -2.25 19.42
CA GLN A 134 -7.49 -1.60 18.17
C GLN A 134 -8.25 -2.19 16.98
N LYS A 135 -8.42 -3.52 16.92
CA LYS A 135 -9.20 -4.20 15.87
C LYS A 135 -10.66 -3.73 15.83
N ILE A 136 -11.32 -3.69 17.00
CA ILE A 136 -12.71 -3.25 17.12
C ILE A 136 -12.84 -1.76 16.77
N LEU A 137 -11.91 -0.93 17.23
CA LEU A 137 -11.93 0.49 16.95
C LEU A 137 -11.71 0.77 15.44
N SER A 138 -10.84 0.02 14.78
CA SER A 138 -10.62 0.13 13.32
C SER A 138 -11.90 -0.20 12.55
N LEU A 139 -12.62 -1.26 12.92
CA LEU A 139 -13.91 -1.61 12.31
C LEU A 139 -14.95 -0.51 12.50
N HIS A 140 -15.01 0.11 13.68
CA HIS A 140 -15.89 1.23 13.93
C HIS A 140 -15.60 2.42 13.02
N TYR A 141 -14.32 2.77 12.87
CA TYR A 141 -13.89 3.86 11.98
C TYR A 141 -14.13 3.57 10.50
N LEU A 142 -14.12 2.29 10.10
CA LEU A 142 -14.55 1.82 8.78
C LEU A 142 -16.07 1.87 8.57
N GLY A 143 -16.85 2.23 9.59
CA GLY A 143 -18.29 2.42 9.49
C GLY A 143 -19.13 1.26 10.00
N LEU A 144 -18.53 0.26 10.65
CA LEU A 144 -19.29 -0.79 11.33
C LEU A 144 -20.03 -0.18 12.54
N LYS A 145 -21.35 -0.06 12.41
CA LYS A 145 -22.26 0.32 13.49
C LYS A 145 -23.06 -0.90 13.92
N LEU A 146 -23.02 -1.20 15.21
CA LEU A 146 -23.70 -2.36 15.80
C LEU A 146 -24.82 -1.95 16.77
N ASP A 147 -25.13 -0.65 16.83
CA ASP A 147 -26.07 -0.09 17.79
C ASP A 147 -27.50 -0.64 17.61
N ASP A 148 -27.85 -0.98 16.36
CA ASP A 148 -29.15 -1.55 15.99
C ASP A 148 -29.24 -3.07 16.23
N TYR A 149 -28.15 -3.73 16.61
CA TYR A 149 -28.05 -5.18 16.72
C TYR A 149 -27.86 -5.63 18.17
N ASP A 150 -28.36 -6.83 18.47
CA ASP A 150 -28.13 -7.48 19.77
C ASP A 150 -26.62 -7.65 19.99
N LYS A 151 -26.07 -7.00 21.02
CA LYS A 151 -24.63 -6.97 21.30
C LYS A 151 -24.07 -8.34 21.65
N THR A 152 -24.86 -9.23 22.26
CA THR A 152 -24.44 -10.59 22.63
C THR A 152 -24.33 -11.46 21.38
N LYS A 153 -25.32 -11.36 20.48
CA LYS A 153 -25.26 -12.07 19.19
C LYS A 153 -24.15 -11.52 18.31
N SER A 154 -23.97 -10.19 18.29
CA SER A 154 -22.93 -9.51 17.53
C SER A 154 -21.53 -9.87 18.04
N SER A 155 -21.32 -9.92 19.36
CA SER A 155 -20.03 -10.33 19.94
C SER A 155 -19.67 -11.76 19.58
N LYS A 156 -20.64 -12.68 19.54
CA LYS A 156 -20.42 -14.09 19.16
C LYS A 156 -20.01 -14.26 17.69
N ILE A 157 -20.50 -13.41 16.79
CA ILE A 157 -20.11 -13.43 15.37
C ILE A 157 -18.75 -12.76 15.20
N LEU A 158 -18.55 -11.56 15.78
CA LEU A 158 -17.31 -10.81 15.65
C LEU A 158 -16.12 -11.50 16.31
N SER A 159 -16.32 -12.19 17.42
CA SER A 159 -15.26 -12.97 18.07
C SER A 159 -14.70 -14.04 17.15
N LYS A 160 -15.56 -14.68 16.34
CA LYS A 160 -15.14 -15.65 15.32
C LYS A 160 -14.39 -14.97 14.17
N ILE A 161 -14.87 -13.83 13.67
CA ILE A 161 -14.22 -13.09 12.58
C ILE A 161 -12.82 -12.60 13.00
N LEU A 162 -12.71 -12.07 14.22
CA LEU A 162 -11.47 -11.51 14.75
C LEU A 162 -10.52 -12.58 15.33
N ASN A 163 -10.99 -13.83 15.44
CA ASN A 163 -10.33 -14.94 16.12
C ASN A 163 -9.92 -14.57 17.57
N GLN A 164 -10.91 -14.18 18.38
CA GLN A 164 -10.74 -13.67 19.74
C GLN A 164 -11.82 -14.22 20.67
N SER A 165 -11.66 -14.03 21.99
CA SER A 165 -12.67 -14.45 22.98
C SER A 165 -13.96 -13.64 22.83
N GLU A 166 -15.11 -14.32 22.93
CA GLU A 166 -16.45 -13.70 22.92
C GLU A 166 -16.61 -12.72 24.08
N ASP A 167 -16.21 -13.07 25.29
CA ASP A 167 -16.34 -12.21 26.47
C ASP A 167 -15.53 -10.93 26.33
N ASN A 168 -14.30 -11.04 25.85
CA ASN A 168 -13.45 -9.87 25.59
C ASN A 168 -14.03 -9.01 24.47
N THR A 169 -14.52 -9.63 23.39
CA THR A 169 -15.14 -8.93 22.27
C THR A 169 -16.38 -8.16 22.73
N ARG A 170 -17.23 -8.81 23.55
CA ARG A 170 -18.43 -8.19 24.15
C ARG A 170 -18.06 -7.01 25.05
N LYS A 171 -17.04 -7.16 25.90
CA LYS A 171 -16.54 -6.07 26.75
C LYS A 171 -16.16 -4.84 25.92
N TYR A 172 -15.35 -5.02 24.88
CA TYR A 172 -14.89 -3.91 24.05
C TYR A 172 -15.98 -3.31 23.15
N LEU A 173 -16.95 -4.11 22.69
CA LEU A 173 -18.13 -3.60 21.98
C LEU A 173 -19.01 -2.74 22.89
N ASN A 174 -19.20 -3.16 24.14
CA ASN A 174 -19.92 -2.37 25.13
C ASN A 174 -19.17 -1.06 25.40
N GLN A 175 -17.86 -1.13 25.63
CA GLN A 175 -17.01 0.06 25.80
C GLN A 175 -17.06 0.99 24.59
N LEU A 176 -17.10 0.48 23.36
CA LEU A 176 -17.22 1.29 22.14
C LEU A 176 -18.53 2.07 22.10
N SER A 177 -19.64 1.40 22.42
CA SER A 177 -20.96 2.05 22.43
C SER A 177 -21.12 3.11 23.54
N SER A 178 -20.36 2.97 24.62
CA SER A 178 -20.32 3.92 25.74
C SER A 178 -19.08 4.81 25.71
N ALA A 179 -18.26 4.75 24.66
CA ALA A 179 -16.96 5.42 24.61
C ALA A 179 -17.17 6.92 24.51
N THR A 180 -17.11 7.60 25.65
CA THR A 180 -16.84 9.04 25.72
C THR A 180 -15.38 9.29 25.27
N LYS A 181 -15.02 10.57 25.12
CA LYS A 181 -13.69 10.98 24.66
C LYS A 181 -12.57 10.25 25.42
N GLU A 182 -12.68 10.10 26.74
CA GLU A 182 -11.64 9.55 27.62
C GLU A 182 -11.84 8.06 28.01
N SER A 183 -12.28 7.21 27.08
CA SER A 183 -12.34 5.76 27.35
C SER A 183 -10.98 5.09 27.16
N GLU A 184 -10.70 4.00 27.90
CA GLU A 184 -9.52 3.13 27.66
C GLU A 184 -9.41 2.71 26.18
N LEU A 185 -10.57 2.56 25.53
CA LEU A 185 -10.68 2.24 24.11
C LEU A 185 -10.19 3.39 23.21
N LYS A 186 -10.66 4.63 23.43
CA LYS A 186 -10.25 5.84 22.70
C LYS A 186 -9.00 6.52 23.31
N SER A 187 -8.10 5.76 23.90
CA SER A 187 -6.84 6.33 24.40
C SER A 187 -5.96 6.87 23.26
N THR A 188 -5.14 7.89 23.56
CA THR A 188 -4.17 8.48 22.62
C THR A 188 -3.28 7.41 21.98
N LYS A 189 -2.85 6.42 22.77
CA LYS A 189 -2.07 5.28 22.28
C LYS A 189 -2.80 4.51 21.19
N ASN A 190 -4.06 4.11 21.44
CA ASN A 190 -4.83 3.37 20.45
C ASN A 190 -5.12 4.21 19.20
N LEU A 191 -5.49 5.47 19.37
CA LEU A 191 -5.79 6.37 18.24
C LEU A 191 -4.56 6.65 17.37
N ASN A 192 -3.37 6.82 17.96
CA ASN A 192 -2.13 6.97 17.20
C ASN A 192 -1.79 5.71 16.41
N THR A 193 -1.92 4.52 17.00
CA THR A 193 -1.73 3.26 16.26
C THR A 193 -2.74 3.09 15.13
N LEU A 194 -4.00 3.49 15.34
CA LEU A 194 -5.00 3.50 14.29
C LEU A 194 -4.67 4.51 13.19
N LEU A 195 -4.21 5.71 13.56
CA LEU A 195 -3.82 6.72 12.59
C LEU A 195 -2.72 6.20 11.68
N GLU A 196 -1.68 5.58 12.24
CA GLU A 196 -0.63 4.90 11.47
C GLU A 196 -1.20 3.80 10.57
N LEU A 197 -2.11 2.97 11.10
CA LEU A 197 -2.76 1.90 10.33
C LEU A 197 -3.55 2.44 9.12
N PHE A 198 -4.31 3.53 9.29
CA PHE A 198 -5.11 4.13 8.22
C PHE A 198 -4.31 5.08 7.31
N GLU A 199 -3.16 5.58 7.77
CA GLU A 199 -2.15 6.24 6.91
C GLU A 199 -1.58 5.26 5.89
N ASN A 200 -1.28 4.02 6.31
CA ASN A 200 -0.81 2.96 5.43
C ASN A 200 -1.75 2.63 4.27
N GLU A 201 -3.07 2.76 4.49
CA GLU A 201 -4.10 2.41 3.50
C GLU A 201 -4.69 3.63 2.78
N GLN A 202 -4.12 4.82 2.97
CA GLN A 202 -4.54 6.09 2.35
C GLN A 202 -6.02 6.47 2.56
N PHE A 203 -6.63 6.06 3.67
CA PHE A 203 -8.01 6.38 4.03
C PHE A 203 -8.15 7.80 4.63
N LYS A 204 -7.94 8.85 3.81
CA LYS A 204 -7.89 10.26 4.26
C LYS A 204 -9.09 10.70 5.10
N GLU A 205 -10.30 10.28 4.74
CA GLU A 205 -11.52 10.64 5.50
C GLU A 205 -11.51 10.06 6.92
N VAL A 206 -11.06 8.81 7.06
CA VAL A 206 -10.96 8.13 8.36
C VAL A 206 -9.82 8.73 9.18
N GLN A 207 -8.68 9.02 8.55
CA GLN A 207 -7.57 9.72 9.20
C GLN A 207 -8.02 11.06 9.80
N ASN A 208 -8.79 11.85 9.05
CA ASN A 208 -9.33 13.13 9.53
C ASN A 208 -10.30 12.94 10.72
N LYS A 209 -11.10 11.88 10.74
CA LYS A 209 -11.96 11.55 11.89
C LYS A 209 -11.13 11.17 13.11
N ILE A 210 -10.09 10.35 12.94
CA ILE A 210 -9.19 9.96 14.03
C ILE A 210 -8.45 11.18 14.59
N LYS A 211 -7.89 12.04 13.73
CA LYS A 211 -7.21 13.29 14.14
C LYS A 211 -8.14 14.19 14.96
N LYS A 212 -9.38 14.41 14.49
CA LYS A 212 -10.38 15.17 15.26
C LYS A 212 -10.70 14.56 16.62
N ASP A 213 -10.65 13.24 16.74
CA ASP A 213 -10.86 12.57 18.03
C ASP A 213 -9.61 12.64 18.93
N ILE A 214 -8.40 12.69 18.37
CA ILE A 214 -7.16 13.00 19.10
C ILE A 214 -7.17 14.45 19.61
N ASP A 215 -7.53 15.42 18.76
CA ASP A 215 -7.56 16.84 19.13
C ASP A 215 -8.56 17.13 20.25
N LYS A 216 -9.57 16.28 20.42
CA LYS A 216 -10.58 16.38 21.47
C LYS A 216 -10.13 15.83 22.83
N LEU A 217 -9.00 15.12 22.87
CA LEU A 217 -8.40 14.54 24.08
C LEU A 217 -7.36 15.45 24.73
N GLY A 218 -6.87 16.46 24.01
CA GLY A 218 -6.02 17.54 24.54
C GLY A 218 -6.85 18.77 24.89
#